data_AF-A0A847FBX7-F1
#
_entry.id   AF-A0A847FBX7-F1
#
_cell.length_a   1.000
_cell.length_b   1.000
_cell.length_c   1.000
_cell.angle_alpha   90.00
_cell.angle_beta   90.00
_cell.angle_gamma   90.00
#
_symmetry.space_group_name_H-M   'P 1'
#
loop_
_entity.id
_entity.type
_entity.pdbx_description
1 polymer ?
#
loop_
_entity_poly.entity_id
_entity_poly.type
_entity_poly.pdbx_seq_one_letter_code
_entity_poly.pdbx_strand_id
1 'polypeptide(L)'
;MGMQIAFWILSVLVVVAATGVIWQNNLFRAALCLILCFVAAAGVFVTLSADFLAVTQLIINVGAVAILLIMSIMLTRNITNGSPANNLGLPALAATGILAAAIIIASFATDWLISPSSPIEPTTSTLADLLFNSEGFVFLIQLAAILVLTTVIGAIVLLKGEE
;
A
#
# COMPACT_ATOMS: atom_id res chain seq x y z
N MET A 1 -2.83 23.45 13.59
CA MET A 1 -2.95 24.02 12.23
C MET A 1 -1.89 23.47 11.27
N GLY A 2 -0.59 23.55 11.58
CA GLY A 2 0.47 23.01 10.69
C GLY A 2 0.31 21.53 10.32
N MET A 3 -0.03 20.68 11.28
CA MET A 3 -0.28 19.24 11.07
C MET A 3 -1.45 18.94 10.12
N GLN A 4 -2.55 19.70 10.22
CA GLN A 4 -3.71 19.54 9.32
C GLN A 4 -3.37 19.99 7.89
N ILE A 5 -2.60 21.07 7.75
CA ILE A 5 -2.16 21.57 6.44
C ILE A 5 -1.22 20.55 5.78
N ALA A 6 -0.27 19.99 6.54
CA ALA A 6 0.60 18.92 6.06
C ALA A 6 -0.22 17.70 5.62
N PHE A 7 -1.18 17.24 6.44
CA PHE A 7 -2.07 16.13 6.09
C PHE A 7 -2.76 16.34 4.74
N TRP A 8 -3.38 17.50 4.52
CA TRP A 8 -4.09 17.81 3.28
C TRP A 8 -3.15 17.85 2.07
N ILE A 9 -1.97 18.47 2.21
CA ILE A 9 -0.97 18.52 1.14
C ILE A 9 -0.51 17.11 0.76
N LEU A 10 -0.19 16.27 1.76
CA LEU A 10 0.26 14.91 1.52
C LEU A 10 -0.86 14.03 0.95
N SER A 11 -2.10 14.19 1.42
CA SER A 11 -3.25 13.45 0.90
C SER A 11 -3.50 13.75 -0.57
N VAL A 12 -3.47 15.04 -0.96
CA VAL A 12 -3.58 15.44 -2.37
C VAL A 12 -2.40 14.89 -3.18
N LEU A 13 -1.18 14.92 -2.63
CA LEU A 13 0.01 14.37 -3.29
C LEU A 13 -0.13 12.86 -3.54
N VAL A 14 -0.65 12.10 -2.57
CA VAL A 14 -0.93 10.66 -2.73
C VAL A 14 -1.93 10.42 -3.87
N VAL A 15 -3.04 11.15 -3.90
CA VAL A 15 -4.09 10.98 -4.94
C VAL A 15 -3.55 11.33 -6.33
N VAL A 16 -2.78 12.41 -6.44
CA VAL A 16 -2.15 12.82 -7.69
C VAL A 16 -1.12 11.79 -8.14
N ALA A 17 -0.30 11.28 -7.24
CA ALA A 17 0.67 10.22 -7.54
C ALA A 17 -0.02 8.93 -7.99
N ALA A 18 -1.09 8.51 -7.31
CA ALA A 18 -1.87 7.31 -7.64
C ALA A 18 -2.56 7.43 -9.01
N THR A 19 -3.15 8.58 -9.32
CA THR A 19 -3.71 8.86 -10.65
C THR A 19 -2.62 8.88 -11.71
N GLY A 20 -1.45 9.44 -11.36
CA GLY A 20 -0.23 9.36 -12.14
C GLY A 20 0.16 7.94 -12.48
N VAL A 21 0.12 6.98 -11.56
CA VAL A 21 0.47 5.57 -11.85
C VAL A 21 -0.42 4.97 -12.95
N ILE A 22 -1.72 5.27 -12.94
CA ILE A 22 -2.70 4.66 -13.86
C ILE A 22 -2.62 5.30 -15.26
N TRP A 23 -2.33 6.60 -15.35
CA TRP A 23 -2.30 7.32 -16.63
C TRP A 23 -1.04 7.06 -17.45
N GLN A 24 0.02 6.51 -16.85
CA GLN A 24 1.32 6.38 -17.50
C GLN A 24 1.38 5.11 -18.35
N ASN A 25 1.51 5.30 -19.67
CA ASN A 25 1.71 4.20 -20.61
C ASN A 25 3.09 3.52 -20.48
N ASN A 26 4.07 4.21 -19.85
CA ASN A 26 5.40 3.65 -19.63
C ASN A 26 5.47 3.06 -18.22
N LEU A 27 5.60 1.73 -18.12
CA LEU A 27 5.65 1.02 -16.84
C LEU A 27 6.78 1.48 -15.93
N PHE A 28 7.93 1.90 -16.48
CA PHE A 28 9.02 2.43 -15.66
C PHE A 28 8.62 3.75 -15.00
N ARG A 29 7.98 4.65 -15.75
CA ARG A 29 7.47 5.92 -15.21
C ARG A 29 6.32 5.70 -14.23
N ALA A 30 5.47 4.70 -14.47
CA ALA A 30 4.42 4.28 -13.55
C ALA A 30 5.01 3.77 -12.22
N ALA A 31 6.06 2.94 -12.27
CA ALA A 31 6.75 2.43 -11.07
C ALA A 31 7.41 3.55 -10.25
N LEU A 32 8.01 4.56 -10.90
CA LEU A 32 8.53 5.75 -10.21
C LEU A 32 7.41 6.58 -9.55
N CYS A 33 6.27 6.74 -10.20
CA CYS A 33 5.10 7.40 -9.60
C CYS A 33 4.56 6.61 -8.39
N LEU A 34 4.65 5.28 -8.44
CA LEU A 34 4.25 4.41 -7.33
C LEU A 34 5.17 4.56 -6.11
N ILE A 35 6.48 4.72 -6.32
CA ILE A 35 7.41 5.08 -5.23
C ILE A 35 7.00 6.40 -4.59
N LEU A 36 6.71 7.43 -5.40
CA LEU A 36 6.26 8.73 -4.88
C LEU A 36 4.97 8.59 -4.07
N CYS A 37 4.03 7.76 -4.53
CA CYS A 37 2.80 7.45 -3.82
C CYS A 37 3.07 6.80 -2.45
N PHE A 38 3.99 5.84 -2.37
CA PHE A 38 4.36 5.20 -1.10
C PHE A 38 5.07 6.14 -0.13
N VAL A 39 5.95 7.02 -0.63
CA VAL A 39 6.61 8.04 0.20
C VAL A 39 5.60 9.05 0.73
N ALA A 40 4.67 9.51 -0.13
CA ALA A 40 3.61 10.42 0.31
C ALA A 40 2.68 9.75 1.33
N ALA A 41 2.35 8.46 1.15
CA ALA A 41 1.56 7.68 2.12
C ALA A 41 2.29 7.51 3.46
N ALA A 42 3.60 7.29 3.45
CA ALA A 42 4.41 7.23 4.67
C ALA A 42 4.33 8.55 5.46
N GLY A 43 4.38 9.69 4.79
CA GLY A 43 4.20 10.98 5.47
C GLY A 43 2.79 11.21 6.02
N VAL A 44 1.75 10.62 5.39
CA VAL A 44 0.39 10.60 5.98
C VAL A 44 0.39 9.80 7.28
N PHE A 45 1.08 8.66 7.33
CA PHE A 45 1.21 7.87 8.58
C PHE A 45 1.94 8.62 9.69
N VAL A 46 2.98 9.38 9.37
CA VAL A 46 3.65 10.26 10.36
C VAL A 46 2.65 11.28 10.93
N THR A 47 1.80 11.86 10.06
CA THR A 47 0.81 12.85 10.48
C THR A 47 -0.28 12.25 11.39
N LEU A 48 -0.49 10.94 11.31
CA LEU A 48 -1.39 10.17 12.17
C LEU A 48 -0.73 9.66 13.47
N SER A 49 0.49 10.10 13.80
CA SER A 49 1.28 9.58 14.94
C SER A 49 1.57 8.07 14.84
N ALA A 50 1.60 7.53 13.62
CA ALA A 50 1.86 6.12 13.35
C ALA A 50 3.31 5.90 12.85
N ASP A 51 4.29 6.26 13.67
CA ASP A 51 5.71 6.30 13.27
C ASP A 51 6.27 4.95 12.84
N PHE A 52 5.92 3.87 13.57
CA PHE A 52 6.35 2.52 13.20
C PHE A 52 5.83 2.10 11.83
N LEU A 53 4.56 2.41 11.53
CA LEU A 53 3.95 2.12 10.23
C LEU A 53 4.57 2.97 9.13
N ALA A 54 4.88 4.24 9.39
CA ALA A 54 5.55 5.11 8.42
C ALA A 54 6.94 4.57 8.05
N VAL A 55 7.73 4.13 9.02
CA VAL A 55 9.07 3.58 8.80
C VAL A 55 9.00 2.24 8.07
N THR A 56 8.11 1.34 8.47
CA THR A 56 7.93 0.04 7.79
C THR A 56 7.41 0.20 6.36
N GLN A 57 6.53 1.18 6.10
CA GLN A 57 6.10 1.55 4.74
C GLN A 57 7.29 1.94 3.86
N LEU A 58 8.24 2.71 4.41
CA LEU A 58 9.44 3.12 3.67
C LEU A 58 10.40 1.94 3.43
N ILE A 59 10.67 1.12 4.45
CA ILE A 59 11.59 -0.02 4.32
C ILE A 59 11.03 -1.10 3.39
N ILE A 60 9.78 -1.51 3.59
CA ILE A 60 9.20 -2.67 2.89
C ILE A 60 8.67 -2.24 1.51
N ASN A 61 7.83 -1.21 1.45
CA ASN A 61 7.13 -0.88 0.20
C ASN A 61 8.01 -0.05 -0.75
N VAL A 62 8.75 0.94 -0.24
CA VAL A 62 9.69 1.71 -1.08
C VAL A 62 11.01 0.95 -1.26
N GLY A 63 11.56 0.35 -0.19
CA GLY A 63 12.88 -0.29 -0.23
C GLY A 63 12.89 -1.68 -0.88
N ALA A 64 11.90 -2.53 -0.62
CA ALA A 64 11.89 -3.89 -1.18
C ALA A 64 10.95 -4.00 -2.38
N VAL A 65 9.65 -3.79 -2.17
CA VAL A 65 8.61 -4.09 -3.17
C VAL A 65 8.77 -3.24 -4.42
N ALA A 66 8.94 -1.93 -4.30
CA ALA A 66 9.05 -1.05 -5.45
C ALA A 66 10.33 -1.32 -6.28
N ILE A 67 11.45 -1.63 -5.62
CA ILE A 67 12.70 -1.98 -6.31
C ILE A 67 12.55 -3.32 -7.06
N LEU A 68 11.94 -4.32 -6.42
CA LEU A 68 11.62 -5.60 -7.07
C LEU A 68 10.70 -5.41 -8.28
N LEU A 69 9.68 -4.55 -8.16
CA LEU A 69 8.81 -4.21 -9.28
C LEU A 69 9.58 -3.58 -10.44
N ILE A 70 10.46 -2.61 -10.16
CA ILE A 70 11.29 -1.99 -11.22
C ILE A 70 12.18 -3.03 -11.89
N MET A 71 12.89 -3.86 -11.10
CA MET A 71 13.76 -4.91 -11.64
C MET A 71 12.99 -5.91 -12.49
N SER A 72 11.83 -6.35 -12.02
CA SER A 72 10.94 -7.25 -12.74
C SER A 72 10.48 -6.65 -14.08
N ILE A 73 9.99 -5.41 -14.07
CA ILE A 73 9.54 -4.68 -15.27
C ILE A 73 10.68 -4.51 -16.28
N MET A 74 11.88 -4.16 -15.81
CA MET A 74 13.04 -3.99 -16.68
C MET A 74 13.48 -5.29 -17.35
N LEU A 75 13.33 -6.43 -16.66
CA LEU A 75 13.64 -7.75 -17.20
C LEU A 75 12.58 -8.22 -18.22
N THR A 76 11.30 -7.88 -18.01
CA THR A 76 10.17 -8.26 -18.88
C THR A 76 9.99 -7.32 -20.08
N ARG A 77 11.08 -6.91 -20.75
CA ARG A 77 11.11 -5.93 -21.85
C ARG A 77 10.48 -6.42 -23.18
N ASN A 78 9.24 -6.92 -23.15
CA ASN A 78 8.42 -7.20 -24.33
C ASN A 78 6.90 -6.89 -24.14
N ILE A 79 6.57 -5.94 -23.27
CA ILE A 79 5.21 -5.38 -23.11
C ILE A 79 5.13 -4.01 -23.79
N THR A 80 5.64 -3.91 -25.02
CA THR A 80 5.57 -2.68 -25.83
C THR A 80 4.21 -2.53 -26.54
N ASN A 81 3.43 -3.59 -26.63
CA ASN A 81 2.10 -3.53 -27.20
C ASN A 81 1.08 -3.45 -26.06
N GLY A 82 0.54 -2.25 -25.88
CA GLY A 82 -0.62 -2.01 -25.02
C GLY A 82 -1.70 -3.05 -25.29
N SER A 83 -2.33 -3.52 -24.22
CA SER A 83 -3.48 -4.40 -24.29
C SER A 83 -4.42 -3.94 -25.42
N PRO A 84 -4.85 -4.82 -26.36
CA PRO A 84 -5.81 -4.43 -27.39
C PRO A 84 -7.00 -3.80 -26.66
N ALA A 85 -7.33 -2.56 -27.03
CA ALA A 85 -8.29 -1.71 -26.33
C ALA A 85 -9.49 -2.53 -25.86
N ASN A 86 -9.45 -2.90 -24.59
CA ASN A 86 -10.44 -3.77 -24.00
C ASN A 86 -11.71 -2.93 -23.88
N ASN A 87 -12.71 -3.23 -24.72
CA ASN A 87 -13.97 -2.49 -24.80
C ASN A 87 -14.80 -2.55 -23.50
N LEU A 88 -14.26 -3.15 -22.43
CA LEU A 88 -14.76 -3.08 -21.06
C LEU A 88 -14.27 -1.83 -20.28
N GLY A 89 -13.66 -0.84 -20.93
CA GLY A 89 -13.29 0.42 -20.27
C GLY A 89 -14.47 1.14 -19.61
N LEU A 90 -15.63 1.17 -20.26
CA LEU A 90 -16.87 1.74 -19.69
C LEU A 90 -17.40 0.98 -18.47
N PRO A 91 -17.61 -0.36 -18.51
CA PRO A 91 -18.05 -1.09 -17.33
C PRO A 91 -17.00 -1.10 -16.21
N ALA A 92 -15.70 -1.08 -16.53
CA ALA A 92 -14.65 -0.93 -15.53
C ALA A 92 -14.71 0.43 -14.82
N LEU A 93 -14.85 1.53 -15.58
CA LEU A 93 -15.02 2.88 -15.01
C LEU A 93 -16.30 2.98 -14.18
N ALA A 94 -17.40 2.39 -14.65
CA ALA A 94 -18.66 2.34 -13.91
C ALA A 94 -18.50 1.55 -12.61
N ALA A 95 -17.85 0.39 -12.64
CA ALA A 95 -17.60 -0.43 -11.45
C ALA A 95 -16.73 0.32 -10.43
N THR A 96 -15.63 0.95 -10.86
CA THR A 96 -14.78 1.76 -9.98
C THR A 96 -15.56 2.96 -9.40
N GLY A 97 -16.38 3.63 -10.21
CA GLY A 97 -17.20 4.75 -9.77
C GLY A 97 -18.26 4.35 -8.73
N ILE A 98 -18.93 3.22 -8.93
CA ILE A 98 -19.91 2.66 -7.98
C ILE A 98 -19.22 2.28 -6.67
N LEU A 99 -18.06 1.63 -6.73
CA LEU A 99 -17.29 1.24 -5.55
C LEU A 99 -16.82 2.46 -4.76
N ALA A 100 -16.30 3.48 -5.45
CA ALA A 100 -15.91 4.75 -4.82
C ALA A 100 -17.11 5.44 -4.16
N ALA A 101 -18.26 5.52 -4.86
CA ALA A 101 -19.47 6.11 -4.30
C ALA A 101 -19.97 5.34 -3.07
N ALA A 102 -19.94 4.01 -3.11
CA ALA A 102 -20.32 3.17 -1.97
C ALA A 102 -19.43 3.43 -0.75
N ILE A 103 -18.10 3.53 -0.94
CA ILE A 103 -17.15 3.85 0.14
C ILE A 103 -17.40 5.24 0.70
N ILE A 104 -17.66 6.23 -0.15
CA ILE A 104 -17.96 7.61 0.27
C ILE A 104 -19.25 7.64 1.09
N ILE A 105 -20.32 7.02 0.60
CA ILE A 105 -21.61 6.95 1.31
C ILE A 105 -21.43 6.23 2.65
N ALA A 106 -20.75 5.09 2.67
CA ALA A 106 -20.47 4.35 3.90
C ALA A 106 -19.66 5.20 4.89
N SER A 107 -18.71 6.01 4.41
CA SER A 107 -17.90 6.87 5.28
C SER A 107 -18.71 7.99 5.93
N PHE A 108 -19.72 8.55 5.24
CA PHE A 108 -20.59 9.57 5.81
C PHE A 108 -21.77 9.01 6.62
N ALA A 109 -22.23 7.80 6.29
CA ALA A 109 -23.35 7.15 6.97
C ALA A 109 -22.94 6.43 8.26
N THR A 110 -21.64 6.12 8.41
CA THR A 110 -21.13 5.45 9.61
C THR A 110 -20.82 6.47 10.70
N ASP A 111 -21.41 6.29 11.87
CA ASP A 111 -21.01 7.00 13.09
C ASP A 111 -19.66 6.44 13.57
N TRP A 112 -18.60 7.19 13.33
CA TRP A 112 -17.26 6.83 13.77
C TRP A 112 -17.11 7.13 15.27
N LEU A 113 -16.84 6.11 16.07
CA LEU A 113 -16.49 6.27 17.48
C LEU A 113 -15.07 6.82 17.59
N ILE A 114 -14.95 8.15 17.58
CA ILE A 114 -13.68 8.84 17.76
C ILE A 114 -13.38 8.92 19.26
N SER A 115 -12.39 8.14 19.70
CA SER A 115 -11.94 8.19 21.10
C SER A 115 -11.14 9.49 21.33
N PRO A 116 -11.44 10.28 22.38
CA PRO A 116 -10.74 11.55 22.67
C PRO A 116 -9.38 11.35 23.36
N SER A 117 -8.92 10.11 23.53
CA SER A 117 -7.64 9.81 24.17
C SER A 117 -6.47 10.28 23.30
N SER A 118 -5.58 11.07 23.91
CA SER A 118 -4.30 11.46 23.28
C SER A 118 -3.53 10.20 22.86
N PRO A 119 -2.86 10.20 21.68
CA PRO A 119 -2.00 9.09 21.27
C PRO A 119 -0.98 8.77 22.36
N ILE A 120 -0.86 7.49 22.72
CA ILE A 120 0.11 7.02 23.70
C ILE A 120 1.45 6.92 22.98
N GLU A 121 2.38 7.80 23.34
CA GLU A 121 3.79 7.68 22.98
C GLU A 121 4.52 6.96 24.12
N PRO A 122 5.31 5.90 23.86
CA PRO A 122 5.71 5.37 22.55
C PRO A 122 4.75 4.32 21.96
N THR A 123 4.44 4.46 20.67
CA THR A 123 3.54 3.56 19.92
C THR A 123 4.15 2.17 19.68
N THR A 124 5.48 2.06 19.71
CA THR A 124 6.21 0.80 19.45
C THR A 124 6.09 -0.21 20.57
N SER A 125 6.17 0.21 21.83
CA SER A 125 6.08 -0.72 22.98
C SER A 125 4.68 -1.28 23.12
N THR A 126 3.65 -0.43 23.00
CA THR A 126 2.26 -0.88 23.05
C THR A 126 1.92 -1.80 21.88
N LEU A 127 2.46 -1.53 20.69
CA LEU A 127 2.30 -2.43 19.55
C LEU A 127 2.99 -3.78 19.78
N ALA A 128 4.21 -3.78 20.35
CA ALA A 128 4.91 -5.02 20.69
C ALA A 128 4.12 -5.84 21.72
N ASP A 129 3.58 -5.21 22.75
CA ASP A 129 2.75 -5.88 23.76
C ASP A 129 1.49 -6.49 23.11
N LEU A 130 0.80 -5.76 22.23
CA LEU A 130 -0.38 -6.29 21.53
C LEU A 130 -0.04 -7.47 20.59
N LEU A 131 1.14 -7.44 19.98
CA LEU A 131 1.61 -8.49 19.07
C LEU A 131 2.06 -9.76 19.82
N PHE A 132 2.71 -9.62 20.98
CA PHE A 132 3.34 -10.73 21.71
C PHE A 132 2.56 -11.21 22.95
N ASN A 133 1.54 -10.49 23.41
CA ASN A 133 0.74 -10.91 24.56
C ASN A 133 -0.15 -12.14 24.24
N SER A 134 -0.40 -12.99 25.24
CA SER A 134 -0.99 -14.32 25.09
C SER A 134 -2.46 -14.34 24.64
N GLU A 135 -3.20 -13.24 24.82
CA GLU A 135 -4.57 -13.07 24.25
C GLU A 135 -4.59 -12.17 23.00
N GLY A 136 -3.41 -11.74 22.53
CA GLY A 136 -3.24 -10.83 21.40
C GLY A 136 -3.01 -11.54 20.06
N PHE A 137 -2.25 -10.89 19.18
CA PHE A 137 -2.07 -11.30 17.78
C PHE A 137 -0.95 -12.33 17.53
N VAL A 138 -0.50 -13.05 18.57
CA VAL A 138 0.61 -14.02 18.49
C VAL A 138 0.36 -15.08 17.41
N PHE A 139 -0.86 -15.60 17.34
CA PHE A 139 -1.23 -16.60 16.33
C PHE A 139 -1.13 -16.04 14.90
N LEU A 140 -1.46 -14.76 14.70
CA LEU A 140 -1.34 -14.11 13.38
C LEU A 140 0.13 -13.94 12.98
N ILE A 141 1.02 -13.62 13.92
CA ILE A 141 2.46 -13.58 13.65
C ILE A 141 2.98 -14.95 13.21
N GLN A 142 2.54 -16.02 13.88
CA GLN A 142 2.93 -17.38 13.50
C GLN A 142 2.45 -17.72 12.08
N LEU A 143 1.21 -17.34 11.73
CA LEU A 143 0.69 -17.50 10.37
C LEU A 143 1.46 -16.65 9.35
N ALA A 144 1.85 -15.42 9.69
CA ALA A 144 2.67 -14.58 8.82
C ALA A 144 4.05 -15.22 8.57
N ALA A 145 4.68 -15.79 9.60
CA ALA A 145 5.95 -16.51 9.46
C ALA A 145 5.83 -17.73 8.53
N ILE A 146 4.75 -18.51 8.68
CA ILE A 146 4.44 -19.64 7.79
C ILE A 146 4.20 -19.13 6.37
N LEU A 147 3.45 -18.04 6.19
CA LEU A 147 3.16 -17.45 4.88
C LEU A 147 4.44 -17.00 4.17
N VAL A 148 5.38 -16.36 4.88
CA VAL A 148 6.68 -15.97 4.32
C VAL A 148 7.50 -17.21 3.95
N LEU A 149 7.53 -18.23 4.80
CA LEU A 149 8.23 -19.49 4.51
C LEU A 149 7.65 -20.18 3.27
N THR A 150 6.33 -20.30 3.17
CA THR A 150 5.65 -20.85 2.00
C THR A 150 5.89 -20.01 0.75
N THR A 151 5.92 -18.68 0.87
CA THR A 151 6.20 -17.77 -0.25
C THR A 151 7.61 -17.98 -0.79
N VAL A 152 8.62 -18.11 0.08
CA VAL A 152 10.01 -18.36 -0.33
C VAL A 152 10.14 -19.71 -1.02
N ILE A 153 9.55 -20.78 -0.45
CA ILE A 153 9.55 -22.12 -1.09
C ILE A 153 8.85 -22.05 -2.44
N GLY A 154 7.67 -21.42 -2.52
CA GLY A 154 6.92 -21.25 -3.75
C GLY A 154 7.70 -20.51 -4.83
N ALA A 155 8.37 -19.42 -4.47
CA ALA A 155 9.23 -18.66 -5.39
C ALA A 155 10.40 -19.50 -5.92
N ILE A 156 11.05 -20.29 -5.05
CA ILE A 156 12.15 -21.18 -5.47
C ILE A 156 11.65 -22.27 -6.43
N VAL A 157 10.50 -22.89 -6.15
CA VAL A 157 9.91 -23.92 -7.01
C VAL A 157 9.52 -23.35 -8.37
N LEU A 158 8.96 -22.14 -8.43
CA LEU A 158 8.62 -21.48 -9.69
C LEU A 158 9.83 -21.12 -10.55
N LEU A 159 10.97 -20.82 -9.92
CA LEU A 159 12.23 -20.54 -10.61
C LEU A 159 12.95 -21.81 -11.05
N LYS A 160 12.71 -22.92 -10.37
CA LYS A 160 13.21 -24.25 -10.75
C LYS A 160 12.36 -24.80 -11.90
N GLY A 161 12.57 -24.22 -13.08
CA GLY A 161 12.00 -24.73 -14.33
C GLY A 161 12.39 -26.20 -14.53
N GLU A 162 11.46 -26.98 -15.08
CA GLU A 162 11.65 -28.40 -15.40
C GLU A 162 12.94 -28.59 -16.21
N GLU A 163 13.88 -29.36 -15.64
CA GLU A 163 14.78 -30.19 -16.44
C GLU A 163 14.09 -31.53 -16.70
#